data_AF-A0A182GPN9-F1
#
_entry.id   AF-A0A182GPN9-F1
#
_cell.length_a   1.000
_cell.length_b   1.000
_cell.length_c   1.000
_cell.angle_alpha   90.00
_cell.angle_beta   90.00
_cell.angle_gamma   90.00
#
_symmetry.space_group_name_H-M   'P 1'
#
loop_
_entity.id
_entity.type
_entity.pdbx_description
1 polymer ?
#
loop_
_entity_poly.entity_id
_entity_poly.type
_entity_poly.pdbx_seq_one_letter_code
_entity_poly.pdbx_strand_id
1 'polypeptide(L)'
;GIDCFKCVSMNGANKACDDPFHNNYSTAILESPCMGGRKGRDGLFPATSCIKIAGYYDDTGETITVRGCALDSGTLTTDTEIIRMSHCGRFFYDDRYVHGCLQSCNDADACNHSPRAAGYPQRVGALQLATAAASLALGYYILLNRRQHLVGVGS
;
A
#
# COMPACT_ATOMS: atom_id res chain seq x y z
N GLY A 1 23.99 -14.40 -0.72
CA GLY A 1 23.14 -13.52 -1.53
C GLY A 1 21.74 -14.08 -1.48
N ILE A 2 20.74 -13.22 -1.61
CA ILE A 2 19.32 -13.56 -1.74
C ILE A 2 18.95 -13.48 -3.23
N ASP A 3 17.87 -14.14 -3.63
CA ASP A 3 17.24 -13.94 -4.95
C ASP A 3 16.04 -13.00 -4.82
N CYS A 4 15.85 -12.06 -5.75
CA CYS A 4 14.69 -11.16 -5.72
C CYS A 4 14.08 -10.99 -7.10
N PHE A 5 12.80 -10.63 -7.15
CA PHE A 5 12.24 -10.10 -8.38
C PHE A 5 12.86 -8.74 -8.67
N LYS A 6 13.27 -8.54 -9.92
CA LYS A 6 13.86 -7.30 -10.42
C LYS A 6 13.18 -6.89 -11.71
N CYS A 7 12.46 -5.78 -11.65
CA CYS A 7 11.69 -5.27 -12.78
C CYS A 7 11.22 -3.84 -12.51
N VAL A 8 10.85 -3.15 -13.58
CA VAL A 8 10.14 -1.87 -13.54
C VAL A 8 8.90 -1.99 -14.43
N SER A 9 7.79 -1.43 -13.98
CA SER A 9 6.58 -1.18 -14.77
C SER A 9 6.16 0.28 -14.58
N MET A 10 5.99 0.97 -15.69
CA MET A 10 5.46 2.33 -15.75
C MET A 10 4.15 2.28 -16.51
N ASN A 11 3.08 2.85 -15.96
CA ASN A 11 1.74 2.82 -16.56
C ASN A 11 1.27 1.42 -17.00
N GLY A 12 1.72 0.39 -16.30
CA GLY A 12 1.36 -0.99 -16.60
C GLY A 12 2.06 -1.62 -17.81
N ALA A 13 3.17 -1.03 -18.29
CA ALA A 13 3.94 -1.52 -19.43
C ALA A 13 4.57 -2.91 -19.19
N ASN A 14 4.72 -3.32 -17.93
CA ASN A 14 5.26 -4.63 -17.58
C ASN A 14 4.35 -5.35 -16.56
N LYS A 15 3.37 -6.09 -17.09
CA LYS A 15 2.39 -6.83 -16.30
C LYS A 15 2.99 -7.92 -15.40
N ALA A 16 4.18 -8.42 -15.72
CA ALA A 16 4.90 -9.35 -14.87
C ALA A 16 5.37 -8.70 -13.55
N CYS A 17 5.63 -7.40 -13.59
CA CYS A 17 6.14 -6.64 -12.44
C CYS A 17 5.01 -6.13 -11.53
N ASP A 18 3.89 -5.76 -12.14
CA ASP A 18 2.73 -5.17 -11.47
C ASP A 18 2.02 -6.12 -10.51
N ASP A 19 1.14 -5.53 -9.70
CA ASP A 19 0.19 -6.26 -8.88
C ASP A 19 -1.19 -6.37 -9.57
N PRO A 20 -1.93 -7.48 -9.38
CA PRO A 20 -1.54 -8.70 -8.68
C PRO A 20 -0.44 -9.48 -9.42
N PHE A 21 0.45 -10.10 -8.64
CA PHE A 21 1.62 -10.80 -9.20
C PHE A 21 1.20 -12.12 -9.84
N HIS A 22 1.47 -12.27 -11.14
CA HIS A 22 1.13 -13.48 -11.88
C HIS A 22 2.35 -14.42 -11.93
N ASN A 23 2.20 -15.63 -11.40
CA ASN A 23 3.28 -16.63 -11.29
C ASN A 23 3.85 -17.11 -12.64
N ASN A 24 3.13 -16.93 -13.75
CA ASN A 24 3.61 -17.35 -15.07
C ASN A 24 4.84 -16.56 -15.56
N TYR A 25 5.13 -15.40 -14.95
CA TYR A 25 6.27 -14.57 -15.33
C TYR A 25 7.43 -14.61 -14.32
N SER A 26 7.27 -15.32 -13.21
CA SER A 26 8.14 -15.21 -12.04
C SER A 26 9.60 -15.56 -12.35
N THR A 27 9.87 -16.58 -13.18
CA THR A 27 11.24 -16.98 -13.52
C THR A 27 11.97 -15.97 -14.41
N ALA A 28 11.25 -15.22 -15.24
CA ALA A 28 11.86 -14.28 -16.19
C ALA A 28 12.35 -12.99 -15.53
N ILE A 29 11.79 -12.63 -14.37
CA ILE A 29 12.13 -11.41 -13.62
C ILE A 29 12.80 -11.72 -12.28
N LEU A 30 13.10 -12.99 -11.99
CA LEU A 30 13.86 -13.39 -10.81
C LEU A 30 15.36 -13.25 -11.12
N GLU A 31 16.08 -12.48 -10.31
CA GLU A 31 17.53 -12.37 -10.42
C GLU A 31 18.21 -13.22 -9.36
N SER A 32 19.11 -14.11 -9.80
CA SER A 32 19.86 -15.05 -8.96
C SER A 32 21.32 -15.19 -9.44
N PRO A 33 22.33 -14.88 -8.61
CA PRO A 33 22.21 -14.18 -7.32
C PRO A 33 21.75 -12.72 -7.54
N CYS A 34 20.93 -12.18 -6.64
CA CYS A 34 20.51 -10.78 -6.75
C CYS A 34 21.67 -9.84 -6.46
N MET A 35 21.88 -8.85 -7.33
CA MET A 35 23.00 -7.91 -7.25
C MET A 35 22.49 -6.48 -7.20
N GLY A 36 22.91 -5.73 -6.18
CA GLY A 36 22.52 -4.34 -5.95
C GLY A 36 23.70 -3.38 -6.02
N GLY A 37 23.43 -2.10 -6.29
CA GLY A 37 24.42 -1.02 -6.13
C GLY A 37 24.51 -0.57 -4.68
N ARG A 38 25.66 0.02 -4.29
CA ARG A 38 25.85 0.65 -2.98
C ARG A 38 26.25 2.11 -3.15
N LYS A 39 25.58 3.02 -2.44
CA LYS A 39 25.89 4.46 -2.52
C LYS A 39 27.37 4.71 -2.21
N GLY A 40 28.03 5.49 -3.05
CA GLY A 40 29.45 5.84 -2.90
C GLY A 40 30.44 4.73 -3.27
N ARG A 41 30.00 3.69 -3.98
CA ARG A 41 30.85 2.61 -4.52
C ARG A 41 30.46 2.29 -5.96
N ASP A 42 31.47 2.12 -6.80
CA ASP A 42 31.26 1.64 -8.16
C ASP A 42 31.15 0.11 -8.17
N GLY A 43 30.23 -0.40 -8.98
CA GLY A 43 29.99 -1.83 -9.16
C GLY A 43 28.76 -2.37 -8.41
N LEU A 44 28.50 -3.66 -8.64
CA LEU A 44 27.39 -4.38 -8.05
C LEU A 44 27.90 -5.35 -6.99
N PHE A 45 27.14 -5.49 -5.89
CA PHE A 45 27.48 -6.34 -4.77
C PHE A 45 26.33 -7.32 -4.47
N PRO A 46 26.63 -8.51 -3.91
CA PRO A 46 25.61 -9.49 -3.54
C PRO A 46 24.61 -8.88 -2.56
N ALA A 47 23.36 -8.75 -3.00
CA ALA A 47 22.32 -8.14 -2.20
C ALA A 47 21.98 -9.01 -0.98
N THR A 48 21.46 -8.33 0.04
CA THR A 48 21.02 -8.94 1.30
C THR A 48 19.52 -8.79 1.53
N SER A 49 18.85 -7.96 0.74
CA SER A 49 17.43 -7.64 0.88
C SER A 49 16.79 -7.40 -0.48
N CYS A 50 15.49 -7.66 -0.56
CA CYS A 50 14.65 -7.28 -1.68
C CYS A 50 13.86 -6.02 -1.35
N ILE A 51 13.59 -5.20 -2.37
CA ILE A 51 12.69 -4.04 -2.27
C ILE A 51 11.53 -4.14 -3.27
N LYS A 52 10.42 -3.50 -2.91
CA LYS A 52 9.27 -3.24 -3.78
C LYS A 52 8.74 -1.83 -3.55
N ILE A 53 8.54 -1.10 -4.64
CA ILE A 53 7.81 0.17 -4.69
C ILE A 53 6.56 -0.05 -5.53
N ALA A 54 5.41 0.40 -5.05
CA ALA A 54 4.18 0.43 -5.82
C ALA A 54 3.40 1.71 -5.48
N GLY A 55 3.03 2.49 -6.50
CA GLY A 55 2.35 3.77 -6.30
C GLY A 55 2.06 4.51 -7.59
N TYR A 56 1.89 5.82 -7.49
CA TYR A 56 1.78 6.73 -8.61
C TYR A 56 2.61 8.00 -8.38
N TYR A 57 3.02 8.65 -9.45
CA TYR A 57 3.71 9.94 -9.36
C TYR A 57 2.72 11.08 -9.09
N ASP A 58 3.07 12.01 -8.21
CA ASP A 58 2.19 13.13 -7.83
C ASP A 58 1.93 14.11 -8.98
N ASP A 59 2.92 14.30 -9.85
CA ASP A 59 2.91 15.29 -10.93
C ASP A 59 2.12 14.82 -12.16
N THR A 60 2.23 13.54 -12.52
CA THR A 60 1.58 12.97 -13.73
C THR A 60 0.45 11.99 -13.44
N GLY A 61 0.35 11.46 -12.22
CA GLY A 61 -0.58 10.39 -11.87
C GLY A 61 -0.21 9.02 -12.47
N GLU A 62 0.93 8.91 -13.13
CA GLU A 62 1.39 7.67 -13.76
C GLU A 62 1.71 6.61 -12.72
N THR A 63 1.27 5.38 -12.95
CA THR A 63 1.53 4.28 -12.03
C THR A 63 2.95 3.76 -12.17
N ILE A 64 3.55 3.38 -11.05
CA ILE A 64 4.88 2.80 -11.00
C ILE A 64 4.90 1.57 -10.10
N THR A 65 5.52 0.50 -10.60
CA THR A 65 5.92 -0.65 -9.81
C THR A 65 7.40 -0.91 -10.05
N VAL A 66 8.20 -0.92 -8.99
CA VAL A 66 9.63 -1.27 -9.04
C VAL A 66 9.90 -2.40 -8.08
N ARG A 67 10.64 -3.41 -8.54
CA ARG A 67 11.18 -4.48 -7.70
C ARG A 67 12.67 -4.55 -7.94
N GLY A 68 13.46 -4.81 -6.89
CA GLY A 68 14.89 -4.91 -7.07
C GLY A 68 15.64 -5.43 -5.87
N CYS A 69 16.95 -5.58 -6.08
CA CYS A 69 17.93 -5.96 -5.09
C CYS A 69 18.42 -4.72 -4.32
N ALA A 70 18.61 -4.86 -3.01
CA ALA A 70 19.17 -3.80 -2.18
C ALA A 70 20.17 -4.36 -1.15
N LEU A 71 21.11 -3.52 -0.75
CA LEU A 71 22.19 -3.84 0.19
C LEU A 71 22.08 -2.96 1.42
N ASP A 72 21.97 -3.55 2.60
CA ASP A 72 22.04 -2.80 3.85
C ASP A 72 23.41 -2.11 3.93
N SER A 73 23.40 -0.79 3.83
CA SER A 73 24.64 -0.02 3.76
C SER A 73 25.29 0.09 5.15
N GLY A 74 24.58 -0.28 6.22
CA GLY A 74 25.01 -0.20 7.62
C GLY A 74 25.25 1.23 8.11
N THR A 75 24.73 2.22 7.39
CA THR A 75 24.80 3.66 7.70
C THR A 75 23.74 4.03 8.73
N LEU A 76 24.10 4.93 9.66
CA LEU A 76 23.29 5.29 10.83
C LEU A 76 22.06 6.16 10.49
N THR A 77 21.90 6.60 9.24
CA THR A 77 20.80 7.45 8.81
C THR A 77 19.78 6.62 8.03
N THR A 78 18.61 6.40 8.63
CA THR A 78 17.46 5.70 8.01
C THR A 78 17.08 6.31 6.65
N ASP A 79 17.33 7.61 6.46
CA ASP A 79 17.00 8.38 5.25
C ASP A 79 17.93 8.10 4.06
N THR A 80 19.05 7.42 4.25
CA THR A 80 19.94 6.98 3.17
C THR A 80 19.78 5.50 2.83
N GLU A 81 18.93 4.77 3.55
CA GLU A 81 18.75 3.32 3.42
C GLU A 81 17.29 2.97 3.14
N ILE A 82 16.97 2.88 1.85
CA ILE A 82 15.66 2.48 1.31
C ILE A 82 15.10 1.17 1.91
N ILE A 83 15.97 0.37 2.47
CA ILE A 83 15.76 -0.98 3.00
C ILE A 83 15.35 -1.02 4.46
N ARG A 84 15.52 0.09 5.19
CA ARG A 84 15.06 0.22 6.58
C ARG A 84 13.78 1.05 6.69
N MET A 85 13.21 1.46 5.56
CA MET A 85 12.07 2.38 5.48
C MET A 85 10.85 1.74 4.81
N SER A 86 10.36 0.62 5.36
CA SER A 86 9.09 0.06 4.93
C SER A 86 7.93 0.94 5.42
N HIS A 87 7.29 1.69 4.52
CA HIS A 87 6.19 2.60 4.85
C HIS A 87 5.33 2.90 3.62
N CYS A 88 4.12 3.41 3.86
CA CYS A 88 3.25 3.92 2.82
C CYS A 88 2.99 5.42 3.05
N GLY A 89 2.89 6.16 1.96
CA GLY A 89 2.70 7.60 1.96
C GLY A 89 3.42 8.24 0.79
N ARG A 90 3.84 9.48 1.01
CA ARG A 90 4.55 10.29 0.02
C ARG A 90 6.05 10.20 0.25
N PHE A 91 6.80 9.77 -0.75
CA PHE A 91 8.26 9.70 -0.70
C PHE A 91 8.88 10.13 -2.03
N PHE A 92 10.17 10.44 -2.02
CA PHE A 92 10.91 10.89 -3.20
C PHE A 92 11.67 9.70 -3.82
N TYR A 93 11.46 9.45 -5.10
CA TYR A 93 12.07 8.37 -5.85
C TYR A 93 12.30 8.81 -7.31
N ASP A 94 13.50 8.58 -7.83
CA ASP A 94 13.89 8.89 -9.22
C ASP A 94 13.56 10.35 -9.61
N ASP A 95 14.05 11.29 -8.79
CA ASP A 95 13.86 12.74 -8.92
C ASP A 95 12.40 13.24 -8.91
N ARG A 96 11.46 12.39 -8.48
CA ARG A 96 10.02 12.69 -8.47
C ARG A 96 9.37 12.22 -7.17
N TYR A 97 8.22 12.79 -6.85
CA TYR A 97 7.42 12.34 -5.70
C TYR A 97 6.49 11.20 -6.10
N VAL A 98 6.56 10.11 -5.35
CA VAL A 98 5.69 8.95 -5.47
C VAL A 98 4.78 8.89 -4.25
N HIS A 99 3.48 8.72 -4.50
CA HIS A 99 2.50 8.38 -3.50
C HIS A 99 2.20 6.88 -3.59
N GLY A 100 2.58 6.12 -2.57
CA GLY A 100 2.50 4.66 -2.62
C GLY A 100 3.08 3.97 -1.41
N CYS A 101 3.49 2.72 -1.58
CA CYS A 101 4.16 1.93 -0.56
C CYS A 101 5.56 1.55 -1.02
N LEU A 102 6.50 1.65 -0.08
CA LEU A 102 7.83 1.10 -0.16
C LEU A 102 7.94 -0.03 0.85
N GLN A 103 8.39 -1.20 0.39
CA GLN A 103 8.53 -2.41 1.21
C GLN A 103 9.90 -3.02 1.01
N SER A 104 10.49 -3.51 2.10
CA SER A 104 11.74 -4.24 2.12
C SER A 104 11.59 -5.55 2.89
N CYS A 105 12.32 -6.58 2.48
CA CYS A 105 12.31 -7.89 3.12
C CYS A 105 13.65 -8.61 2.87
N ASN A 106 13.99 -9.56 3.75
CA ASN A 106 15.24 -10.32 3.70
C ASN A 106 15.12 -11.71 4.36
N ASP A 107 13.90 -12.18 4.57
CA ASP A 107 13.54 -13.38 5.29
C ASP A 107 13.50 -14.64 4.41
N ALA A 108 13.33 -14.47 3.09
CA ALA A 108 13.34 -15.56 2.11
C ALA A 108 13.69 -15.07 0.70
N ASP A 109 14.14 -15.99 -0.16
CA ASP A 109 14.25 -15.72 -1.59
C ASP A 109 12.91 -15.32 -2.19
N ALA A 110 12.96 -14.36 -3.12
CA ALA A 110 11.81 -13.78 -3.79
C ALA A 110 10.76 -13.19 -2.83
N CYS A 111 11.13 -12.76 -1.62
CA CYS A 111 10.20 -12.21 -0.61
C CYS A 111 9.49 -10.93 -1.08
N ASN A 112 10.03 -10.22 -2.08
CA ASN A 112 9.37 -9.08 -2.71
C ASN A 112 8.34 -9.50 -3.78
N HIS A 113 7.84 -10.75 -3.74
CA HIS A 113 6.55 -11.11 -4.32
C HIS A 113 5.45 -10.24 -3.69
N SER A 114 4.28 -10.14 -4.32
CA SER A 114 3.20 -9.31 -3.78
C SER A 114 2.60 -9.92 -2.51
N PRO A 115 2.72 -9.29 -1.32
CA PRO A 115 1.78 -9.52 -0.25
C PRO A 115 0.55 -8.66 -0.56
N ARG A 116 -0.67 -9.18 -0.34
CA ARG A 116 -1.90 -8.38 -0.36
C ARG A 116 -1.63 -7.06 0.35
N ALA A 117 -1.92 -5.93 -0.31
CA ALA A 117 -1.87 -4.61 0.29
C ALA A 117 -2.40 -4.71 1.72
N ALA A 118 -1.50 -4.67 2.71
CA ALA A 118 -1.90 -4.49 4.09
C ALA A 118 -2.66 -3.17 4.07
N GLY A 119 -3.97 -3.26 4.30
CA GLY A 119 -4.94 -2.30 3.82
C GLY A 119 -4.48 -0.87 4.03
N TYR A 120 -4.29 -0.15 2.93
CA TYR A 120 -4.64 1.26 2.98
C TYR A 120 -6.11 1.26 3.42
N PRO A 121 -6.48 1.86 4.57
CA PRO A 121 -7.87 2.04 4.84
C PRO A 121 -8.38 2.89 3.67
N GLN A 122 -9.10 2.26 2.73
CA GLN A 122 -10.05 2.98 1.92
C GLN A 122 -10.81 3.84 2.93
N ARG A 123 -10.76 5.16 2.76
CA ARG A 123 -11.67 6.03 3.47
C ARG A 123 -13.07 5.47 3.20
N VAL A 124 -13.63 4.82 4.21
CA VAL A 124 -14.98 4.27 4.17
C VAL A 124 -15.89 5.49 4.13
N GLY A 125 -16.16 6.00 2.93
CA GLY A 125 -17.20 6.98 2.68
C GLY A 125 -18.58 6.33 2.75
N ALA A 126 -18.88 5.59 3.82
CA ALA A 126 -20.12 4.83 3.97
C ALA A 126 -20.47 4.59 5.46
N LEU A 127 -20.71 5.65 6.22
CA LEU A 127 -21.48 5.65 7.49
C LEU A 127 -21.78 7.15 7.77
N GLN A 128 -23.00 7.70 7.73
CA GLN A 128 -24.28 7.23 8.23
C GLN A 128 -25.44 7.91 7.50
N LEU A 129 -26.35 7.11 6.91
CA LEU A 129 -27.69 7.56 6.48
C LEU A 129 -28.78 6.75 7.21
N ALA A 130 -28.58 6.50 8.52
CA ALA A 130 -29.51 5.69 9.31
C ALA A 130 -30.01 6.38 10.60
N THR A 131 -30.01 7.71 10.67
CA THR A 131 -30.54 8.42 11.86
C THR A 131 -31.94 9.01 11.68
N ALA A 132 -32.50 9.09 10.47
CA ALA A 132 -33.79 9.77 10.25
C ALA A 132 -35.04 8.92 10.60
N ALA A 133 -34.98 7.59 10.49
CA ALA A 133 -36.16 6.74 10.68
C ALA A 133 -36.53 6.55 12.16
N ALA A 134 -35.55 6.50 13.06
CA ALA A 134 -35.79 6.28 14.48
C ALA A 134 -36.44 7.50 15.17
N SER A 135 -36.11 8.72 14.73
CA SER A 135 -36.66 9.96 15.30
C SER A 135 -38.15 10.14 14.97
N LEU A 136 -38.56 9.75 13.75
CA LEU A 136 -39.96 9.81 13.33
C LEU A 136 -40.83 8.78 14.05
N ALA A 137 -40.30 7.56 14.28
CA ALA A 137 -41.01 6.52 15.01
C ALA A 137 -41.22 6.90 16.50
N LEU A 138 -40.20 7.46 17.15
CA LEU A 138 -40.34 7.95 18.54
C LEU A 138 -41.30 9.14 18.63
N GLY A 139 -41.22 10.08 17.68
CA GLY A 139 -42.14 11.22 17.61
C GLY A 139 -43.59 10.79 17.43
N TYR A 140 -43.85 9.82 16.55
CA TYR A 140 -45.19 9.27 16.33
C TYR A 140 -45.71 8.51 17.56
N TYR A 141 -44.87 7.73 18.25
CA TYR A 141 -45.23 7.05 19.49
C TYR A 141 -45.59 8.03 20.62
N ILE A 142 -44.81 9.10 20.79
CA ILE A 142 -45.07 10.13 21.81
C ILE A 142 -46.38 10.88 21.50
N LEU A 143 -46.65 11.21 20.22
CA LEU A 143 -47.89 11.86 19.80
C LEU A 143 -49.12 10.96 20.03
N LEU A 144 -49.02 9.66 19.75
CA LEU A 144 -50.10 8.70 20.02
C LEU A 144 -50.40 8.57 21.52
N ASN A 145 -49.37 8.47 22.37
CA ASN A 145 -49.57 8.37 23.81
C ASN A 145 -50.14 9.66 24.43
N ARG A 146 -49.77 10.84 23.91
CA ARG A 146 -50.34 12.11 24.37
C ARG A 146 -51.82 12.24 24.01
N ARG A 147 -52.26 11.61 22.91
CA ARG A 147 -53.67 11.60 22.49
C ARG A 147 -54.54 10.72 23.39
N GLN A 148 -54.02 9.61 23.92
CA GLN A 148 -54.76 8.75 24.87
C GLN A 148 -54.97 9.42 26.23
N HIS A 149 -54.05 10.28 26.67
CA HIS A 149 -54.21 11.04 27.92
C HIS A 149 -55.25 12.18 27.83
N LEU A 150 -55.57 12.66 26.62
CA LEU A 150 -56.58 13.71 26.41
C LEU A 150 -58.00 13.18 26.15
N VAL A 151 -58.16 11.87 25.91
CA VAL A 151 -59.47 11.24 25.66
C VAL A 151 -59.98 10.47 26.90
N GLY A 152 -59.18 10.37 27.96
CA GLY A 152 -59.52 9.69 29.22
C GLY A 152 -59.93 10.57 30.40
N VAL A 153 -60.11 11.88 30.22
CA VAL A 153 -60.65 12.79 31.24
C VAL A 153 -61.68 13.70 30.58
N GLY A 154 -62.85 13.12 30.32
CA GLY A 154 -64.03 13.78 29.76
C GLY A 154 -65.26 12.94 30.05
N SER A 155 -65.41 12.55 31.32
CA SER A 155 -66.69 12.19 31.93
C SER A 155 -67.29 13.45 32.56
#